data_AF-A0A016SIR3-F1
#
_entry.id   AF-A0A016SIR3-F1
#
_cell.length_a   1.000
_cell.length_b   1.000
_cell.length_c   1.000
_cell.angle_alpha   90.00
_cell.angle_beta   90.00
_cell.angle_gamma   90.00
#
_symmetry.space_group_name_H-M   'P 1'
#
loop_
_entity.id
_entity.type
_entity.pdbx_description
1 polymer ?
#
loop_
_entity_poly.entity_id
_entity_poly.type
_entity_poly.pdbx_seq_one_letter_code
_entity_poly.pdbx_strand_id
1 'polypeptide(L)'
;MFPLLLVTVIFWASSGNALHIIIDSPGYGCNTDRPLIEAIDKFHNKLRQRVAYGDAEINGREFGPERQMYALVYDCGLEAEAEREKKLPGYADLYHRGVVRFSGDYKGSTVAAVEKILKTLYDDENAMKQITYQKATHFGCTGTPKKGTQAGYRRMEWICVYDKKPQDGESVVEGNYCTEDKDCTFYKDSFCEWDLCYARHARS
;
A
#
# COMPACT_ATOMS: atom_id res chain seq x y z
N MET A 1 -7.10 -29.72 -54.88
CA MET A 1 -7.37 -29.89 -53.44
C MET A 1 -6.32 -29.09 -52.68
N PHE A 2 -6.69 -27.91 -52.16
CA PHE A 2 -5.80 -27.03 -51.39
C PHE A 2 -6.10 -27.20 -49.89
N PRO A 3 -5.12 -27.45 -49.02
CA PRO A 3 -5.37 -27.53 -47.59
C PRO A 3 -5.39 -26.10 -47.02
N LEU A 4 -6.52 -25.72 -46.43
CA LEU A 4 -6.65 -24.52 -45.60
C LEU A 4 -6.00 -24.80 -44.23
N LEU A 5 -4.84 -24.20 -43.99
CA LEU A 5 -4.23 -24.12 -42.66
C LEU A 5 -5.03 -23.13 -41.80
N LEU A 6 -5.82 -23.64 -40.86
CA LEU A 6 -6.42 -22.84 -39.79
C LEU A 6 -5.30 -22.38 -38.85
N VAL A 7 -4.99 -21.08 -38.87
CA VAL A 7 -4.19 -20.43 -37.83
C VAL A 7 -5.10 -20.15 -36.64
N THR A 8 -5.03 -20.98 -35.61
CA THR A 8 -5.67 -20.71 -34.31
C THR A 8 -4.87 -19.66 -33.57
N VAL A 9 -5.33 -18.40 -33.62
CA VAL A 9 -4.84 -17.33 -32.74
C VAL A 9 -5.37 -17.63 -31.33
N ILE A 10 -4.53 -18.23 -30.49
CA ILE A 10 -4.82 -18.39 -29.07
C ILE A 10 -4.63 -17.03 -28.42
N PHE A 11 -5.72 -16.29 -28.25
CA PHE A 11 -5.75 -15.14 -27.34
C PHE A 11 -5.52 -15.67 -25.93
N TRP A 12 -4.28 -15.58 -25.44
CA TRP A 12 -4.01 -15.61 -24.01
C TRP A 12 -4.60 -14.33 -23.42
N ALA A 13 -5.86 -14.39 -23.02
CA ALA A 13 -6.37 -13.45 -22.03
C ALA A 13 -5.59 -13.72 -20.74
N SER A 14 -4.52 -12.94 -20.51
CA SER A 14 -3.88 -12.86 -19.20
C SER A 14 -5.00 -12.56 -18.22
N SER A 15 -5.35 -13.52 -17.38
CA SER A 15 -6.24 -13.29 -16.25
C SER A 15 -5.54 -12.23 -15.43
N GLY A 16 -5.97 -10.98 -15.58
CA GLY A 16 -5.47 -9.88 -14.78
C GLY A 16 -5.88 -10.21 -13.34
N ASN A 17 -4.98 -10.84 -12.60
CA ASN A 17 -5.16 -11.11 -11.18
C ASN A 17 -5.21 -9.76 -10.49
N ALA A 18 -6.41 -9.21 -10.40
CA ALA A 18 -6.63 -7.97 -9.70
C ALA A 18 -6.30 -8.23 -8.23
N LEU A 19 -5.26 -7.58 -7.74
CA LEU A 19 -4.92 -7.55 -6.33
C LEU A 19 -6.19 -7.31 -5.50
N HIS A 20 -6.53 -8.25 -4.64
CA HIS A 20 -7.69 -8.17 -3.78
C HIS A 20 -7.31 -7.60 -2.42
N ILE A 21 -8.14 -6.69 -1.89
CA ILE A 21 -7.91 -6.11 -0.57
C ILE A 21 -8.13 -7.16 0.53
N ILE A 22 -7.21 -7.26 1.48
CA ILE A 22 -7.38 -8.04 2.70
C ILE A 22 -7.54 -7.06 3.86
N ILE A 23 -8.65 -7.20 4.60
CA ILE A 23 -8.96 -6.39 5.79
C ILE A 23 -8.92 -7.32 7.00
N ASP A 24 -7.99 -7.06 7.92
CA ASP A 24 -7.90 -7.72 9.22
C ASP A 24 -8.67 -6.93 10.29
N SER A 25 -9.15 -7.66 11.31
CA SER A 25 -9.90 -7.11 12.44
C SER A 25 -11.13 -6.28 12.07
N PRO A 26 -11.99 -6.68 11.09
CA PRO A 26 -13.15 -5.88 10.69
C PRO A 26 -14.15 -5.63 11.84
N GLY A 27 -14.16 -6.51 12.84
CA GLY A 27 -14.98 -6.36 14.07
C GLY A 27 -14.55 -5.23 15.02
N TYR A 28 -13.39 -4.59 14.79
CA TYR A 28 -12.95 -3.40 15.53
C TYR A 28 -13.45 -2.08 14.92
N GLY A 29 -14.30 -2.14 13.88
CA GLY A 29 -15.01 -0.97 13.37
C GLY A 29 -14.10 0.02 12.65
N CYS A 30 -13.51 -0.41 11.53
CA CYS A 30 -12.94 0.51 10.54
C CYS A 30 -13.96 1.64 10.28
N ASN A 31 -13.59 2.89 10.55
CA ASN A 31 -14.48 4.04 10.45
C ASN A 31 -14.38 4.72 9.08
N THR A 32 -13.32 4.44 8.34
CA THR A 32 -13.09 4.93 6.99
C THR A 32 -13.98 4.19 6.00
N ASP A 33 -14.66 4.93 5.12
CA ASP A 33 -15.52 4.34 4.10
C ASP A 33 -14.73 3.38 3.19
N ARG A 34 -15.30 2.21 2.93
CA ARG A 34 -14.67 1.14 2.14
C ARG A 34 -14.07 1.58 0.80
N PRO A 35 -14.73 2.43 -0.02
CA PRO A 35 -14.12 2.89 -1.28
C PRO A 35 -12.82 3.70 -1.09
N LEU A 36 -12.67 4.39 0.04
CA LEU A 36 -11.46 5.13 0.37
C LEU A 36 -10.36 4.18 0.84
N ILE A 37 -10.72 3.19 1.66
CA ILE A 37 -9.83 2.09 2.05
C ILE A 37 -9.29 1.41 0.79
N GLU A 38 -10.16 0.99 -0.13
CA GLU A 38 -9.78 0.31 -1.38
C GLU A 38 -8.87 1.18 -2.26
N ALA A 39 -9.12 2.49 -2.37
CA ALA A 39 -8.25 3.39 -3.12
C ALA A 39 -6.84 3.49 -2.52
N ILE A 40 -6.75 3.58 -1.19
CA ILE A 40 -5.48 3.68 -0.47
C ILE A 40 -4.71 2.35 -0.52
N ASP A 41 -5.37 1.23 -0.23
CA ASP A 41 -4.79 -0.12 -0.31
C ASP A 41 -4.23 -0.41 -1.70
N LYS A 42 -5.03 -0.16 -2.74
CA LYS A 42 -4.63 -0.34 -4.12
C LYS A 42 -3.41 0.49 -4.49
N PHE A 43 -3.30 1.73 -4.01
CA PHE A 43 -2.10 2.55 -4.24
C PHE A 43 -0.86 1.89 -3.62
N HIS A 44 -0.95 1.48 -2.35
CA HIS A 44 0.18 0.89 -1.63
C HIS A 44 0.61 -0.42 -2.26
N ASN A 45 -0.30 -1.38 -2.38
CA ASN A 45 0.04 -2.74 -2.76
C ASN A 45 0.34 -2.89 -4.25
N LYS A 46 -0.25 -2.07 -5.14
CA LYS A 46 0.21 -2.03 -6.54
C LYS A 46 1.60 -1.41 -6.68
N LEU A 47 1.93 -0.39 -5.88
CA LEU A 47 3.28 0.13 -5.87
C LEU A 47 4.25 -0.95 -5.37
N ARG A 48 3.94 -1.59 -4.23
CA ARG A 48 4.75 -2.68 -3.67
C ARG A 48 4.95 -3.84 -4.63
N GLN A 49 3.92 -4.24 -5.37
CA GLN A 49 4.03 -5.28 -6.39
C GLN A 49 5.01 -4.90 -7.49
N ARG A 50 4.93 -3.66 -8.02
CA ARG A 50 5.90 -3.15 -9.00
C ARG A 50 7.32 -3.08 -8.44
N VAL A 51 7.45 -2.70 -7.16
CA VAL A 51 8.75 -2.72 -6.48
C VAL A 51 9.28 -4.16 -6.35
N ALA A 52 8.41 -5.14 -6.13
CA ALA A 52 8.79 -6.54 -6.04
C ALA A 52 9.38 -7.05 -7.37
N TYR A 53 8.78 -6.66 -8.50
CA TYR A 53 9.27 -6.96 -9.85
C TYR A 53 10.49 -6.15 -10.28
N GLY A 54 10.87 -5.11 -9.53
CA GLY A 54 11.94 -4.19 -9.94
C GLY A 54 11.56 -3.27 -11.12
N ASP A 55 10.27 -3.12 -11.45
CA ASP A 55 9.78 -2.29 -12.55
C ASP A 55 9.10 -0.99 -12.08
N ALA A 56 9.14 -0.72 -10.77
CA ALA A 56 8.63 0.52 -10.21
C ALA A 56 9.47 1.71 -10.67
N GLU A 57 8.80 2.72 -11.22
CA GLU A 57 9.38 4.03 -11.46
C GLU A 57 8.79 5.06 -10.50
N ILE A 58 9.67 5.83 -9.85
CA ILE A 58 9.31 6.98 -9.02
C ILE A 58 10.00 8.21 -9.61
N ASN A 59 9.19 9.20 -10.00
CA ASN A 59 9.66 10.45 -10.63
C ASN A 59 10.56 10.24 -11.86
N GLY A 60 10.22 9.24 -12.69
CA GLY A 60 10.94 8.89 -13.91
C GLY A 60 12.30 8.22 -13.67
N ARG A 61 12.51 7.67 -12.47
CA ARG A 61 13.70 6.89 -12.12
C ARG A 61 13.29 5.50 -11.66
N GLU A 62 14.03 4.49 -12.10
CA GLU A 62 13.91 3.12 -11.60
C GLU A 62 14.06 3.09 -10.08
N PHE A 63 13.16 2.37 -9.41
CA PHE A 63 13.07 2.32 -7.96
C PHE A 63 13.64 1.03 -7.38
N GLY A 64 14.97 0.94 -7.47
CA GLY A 64 15.73 -0.20 -6.96
C GLY A 64 15.48 -1.49 -7.74
N PRO A 65 16.28 -2.54 -7.44
CA PRO A 65 16.11 -3.84 -8.10
C PRO A 65 14.85 -4.55 -7.61
N GLU A 66 14.54 -5.66 -8.28
CA GLU A 66 13.60 -6.66 -7.78
C GLU A 66 13.98 -7.12 -6.37
N ARG A 67 12.98 -7.46 -5.57
CA ARG A 67 13.16 -7.83 -4.16
C ARG A 67 11.94 -8.49 -3.57
N GLN A 68 12.17 -9.29 -2.53
CA GLN A 68 11.09 -9.80 -1.71
C GLN A 68 10.32 -8.62 -1.07
N MET A 69 8.99 -8.64 -1.20
CA MET A 69 8.11 -7.57 -0.73
C MET A 69 6.90 -8.16 -0.04
N TYR A 70 6.61 -7.71 1.18
CA TYR A 70 5.33 -8.01 1.81
C TYR A 70 4.23 -7.11 1.29
N ALA A 71 3.02 -7.62 1.14
CA ALA A 71 1.83 -6.80 1.03
C ALA A 71 1.53 -6.11 2.38
N LEU A 72 0.78 -5.03 2.32
CA LEU A 72 0.16 -4.41 3.48
C LEU A 72 -1.29 -4.88 3.59
N VAL A 73 -1.59 -5.59 4.67
CA VAL A 73 -2.97 -5.91 5.06
C VAL A 73 -3.58 -4.68 5.73
N TYR A 74 -4.80 -4.31 5.36
CA TYR A 74 -5.48 -3.20 6.02
C TYR A 74 -5.98 -3.64 7.40
N ASP A 75 -5.55 -2.97 8.47
CA ASP A 75 -5.85 -3.34 9.86
C ASP A 75 -6.66 -2.23 10.54
N CYS A 76 -7.90 -2.53 10.93
CA CYS A 76 -8.77 -1.58 11.64
C CYS A 76 -8.18 -1.13 12.99
N GLY A 77 -7.33 -1.94 13.62
CA GLY A 77 -6.59 -1.58 14.84
C GLY A 77 -5.57 -0.48 14.58
N LEU A 78 -4.83 -0.56 13.48
CA LEU A 78 -3.89 0.49 13.06
C LEU A 78 -4.64 1.74 12.55
N GLU A 79 -5.83 1.60 11.97
CA GLU A 79 -6.71 2.74 11.68
C GLU A 79 -7.10 3.46 12.97
N ALA A 80 -7.45 2.72 14.03
CA ALA A 80 -7.74 3.31 15.34
C ALA A 80 -6.50 3.97 15.97
N GLU A 81 -5.30 3.41 15.76
CA GLU A 81 -4.04 4.07 16.13
C GLU A 81 -3.81 5.36 15.32
N ALA A 82 -4.13 5.39 14.03
CA ALA A 82 -4.06 6.60 13.20
C ALA A 82 -5.02 7.69 13.70
N GLU A 83 -6.22 7.30 14.15
CA GLU A 83 -7.17 8.22 14.81
C GLU A 83 -6.64 8.77 16.14
N ARG A 84 -5.88 7.97 16.90
CA ARG A 84 -5.20 8.42 18.11
C ARG A 84 -4.03 9.35 17.80
N GLU A 85 -3.22 9.02 16.80
CA GLU A 85 -2.13 9.86 16.29
C GLU A 85 -2.64 11.23 15.83
N LYS A 86 -3.82 11.28 15.20
CA LYS A 86 -4.48 12.54 14.85
C LYS A 86 -4.79 13.41 16.07
N LYS A 87 -5.29 12.79 17.15
CA LYS A 87 -5.71 13.50 18.38
C LYS A 87 -4.53 13.89 19.26
N LEU A 88 -3.48 13.07 19.25
CA LEU A 88 -2.26 13.23 20.03
C LEU A 88 -1.05 12.92 19.13
N PRO A 89 -0.51 13.94 18.42
CA PRO A 89 0.66 13.76 17.58
C PRO A 89 1.84 13.17 18.35
N GLY A 90 2.44 12.10 17.82
CA GLY A 90 3.50 11.33 18.46
C GLY A 90 3.02 10.06 19.18
N TYR A 91 1.71 9.81 19.25
CA TYR A 91 1.15 8.55 19.78
C TYR A 91 1.73 7.32 19.07
N ALA A 92 1.80 7.34 17.74
CA ALA A 92 2.31 6.23 16.94
C ALA A 92 3.79 5.92 17.23
N ASP A 93 4.61 6.94 17.49
CA ASP A 93 6.02 6.75 17.83
C ASP A 93 6.21 6.05 19.19
N LEU A 94 5.27 6.20 20.14
CA LEU A 94 5.28 5.48 21.42
C LEU A 94 5.20 3.95 21.25
N TYR A 95 4.64 3.50 20.13
CA TYR A 95 4.50 2.09 19.77
C TYR A 95 5.42 1.71 18.60
N HIS A 96 6.44 2.54 18.32
CA HIS A 96 7.42 2.32 17.25
C HIS A 96 6.80 2.11 15.85
N ARG A 97 5.64 2.72 15.61
CA ARG A 97 4.91 2.59 14.35
C ARG A 97 5.51 3.48 13.26
N GLY A 98 5.34 3.04 12.02
CA GLY A 98 5.54 3.91 10.86
C GLY A 98 4.39 4.90 10.72
N VAL A 99 4.65 6.11 10.23
CA VAL A 99 3.59 7.10 9.96
C VAL A 99 3.82 7.80 8.63
N VAL A 100 2.78 7.87 7.81
CA VAL A 100 2.73 8.69 6.59
C VAL A 100 1.56 9.64 6.68
N ARG A 101 1.79 10.91 6.32
CA ARG A 101 0.75 11.93 6.28
C ARG A 101 0.67 12.52 4.88
N PHE A 102 -0.54 12.65 4.36
CA PHE A 102 -0.78 13.29 3.07
C PHE A 102 -2.06 14.08 3.10
N SER A 103 -2.14 15.12 2.30
CA SER A 103 -3.32 15.97 2.26
C SER A 103 -3.43 16.71 0.95
N GLY A 104 -4.63 17.13 0.61
CA GLY A 104 -4.83 17.92 -0.60
C GLY A 104 -6.20 18.53 -0.70
N ASP A 105 -6.25 19.60 -1.48
CA ASP A 105 -7.46 20.33 -1.80
C ASP A 105 -8.14 19.69 -3.02
N TYR A 106 -9.47 19.61 -2.99
CA TYR A 106 -10.24 18.98 -4.04
C TYR A 106 -11.64 19.59 -4.22
N LYS A 107 -12.22 19.29 -5.38
CA LYS A 107 -13.61 19.51 -5.75
C LYS A 107 -14.16 18.19 -6.32
N GLY A 108 -15.47 17.96 -6.15
CA GLY A 108 -16.13 16.77 -6.67
C GLY A 108 -15.93 15.53 -5.79
N SER A 109 -15.72 14.38 -6.44
CA SER A 109 -15.65 13.07 -5.77
C SER A 109 -14.47 12.96 -4.80
N THR A 110 -14.74 12.56 -3.57
CA THR A 110 -13.71 12.32 -2.55
C THR A 110 -12.78 11.15 -2.94
N VAL A 111 -13.29 10.08 -3.55
CA VAL A 111 -12.45 8.94 -3.96
C VAL A 111 -11.46 9.35 -5.04
N ALA A 112 -11.94 10.00 -6.11
CA ALA A 112 -11.07 10.48 -7.19
C ALA A 112 -10.05 11.51 -6.68
N ALA A 113 -10.43 12.32 -5.68
CA ALA A 113 -9.51 13.22 -5.02
C ALA A 113 -8.42 12.47 -4.26
N VAL A 114 -8.76 11.44 -3.47
CA VAL A 114 -7.79 10.62 -2.74
C VAL A 114 -6.83 9.93 -3.70
N GLU A 115 -7.31 9.32 -4.78
CA GLU A 115 -6.44 8.71 -5.80
C GLU A 115 -5.45 9.72 -6.41
N LYS A 116 -5.87 10.98 -6.61
CA LYS A 116 -4.99 12.04 -7.10
C LYS A 116 -3.98 12.50 -6.03
N ILE A 117 -4.42 12.65 -4.79
CA ILE A 117 -3.57 13.09 -3.68
C ILE A 117 -2.51 12.02 -3.38
N LEU A 118 -2.86 10.74 -3.40
CA LEU A 118 -1.90 9.65 -3.18
C LEU A 118 -0.73 9.70 -4.18
N LYS A 119 -0.98 10.10 -5.43
CA LYS A 119 0.10 10.26 -6.42
C LYS A 119 1.11 11.35 -6.08
N THR A 120 0.76 12.33 -5.24
CA THR A 120 1.74 13.35 -4.80
C THR A 120 2.76 12.77 -3.82
N LEU A 121 2.50 11.59 -3.24
CA LEU A 121 3.45 10.93 -2.34
C LEU A 121 4.69 10.42 -3.08
N TYR A 122 4.64 10.26 -4.40
CA TYR A 122 5.84 9.91 -5.19
C TYR A 122 6.94 10.97 -5.07
N ASP A 123 6.58 12.23 -4.78
CA ASP A 123 7.52 13.33 -4.56
C ASP A 123 8.02 13.42 -3.10
N ASP A 124 7.49 12.60 -2.20
CA ASP A 124 7.87 12.55 -0.78
C ASP A 124 8.74 11.33 -0.49
N GLU A 125 10.06 11.52 -0.49
CA GLU A 125 11.04 10.47 -0.25
C GLU A 125 10.86 9.77 1.10
N ASN A 126 10.46 10.51 2.14
CA ASN A 126 10.25 9.95 3.48
C ASN A 126 9.00 9.08 3.51
N ALA A 127 7.91 9.53 2.87
CA ALA A 127 6.71 8.73 2.73
C ALA A 127 6.99 7.46 1.89
N MET A 128 7.70 7.59 0.78
CA MET A 128 8.06 6.45 -0.07
C MET A 128 8.93 5.42 0.67
N LYS A 129 9.87 5.86 1.52
CA LYS A 129 10.66 4.95 2.38
C LYS A 129 9.78 4.08 3.26
N GLN A 130 8.72 4.63 3.85
CA GLN A 130 7.77 3.86 4.66
C GLN A 130 6.84 2.99 3.81
N ILE A 131 6.25 3.56 2.76
CA ILE A 131 5.27 2.87 1.89
C ILE A 131 5.91 1.65 1.22
N THR A 132 7.17 1.76 0.81
CA THR A 132 7.90 0.67 0.14
C THR A 132 8.76 -0.17 1.09
N TYR A 133 8.60 -0.01 2.41
CA TYR A 133 9.39 -0.76 3.37
C TYR A 133 9.02 -2.25 3.37
N GLN A 134 9.95 -3.10 2.92
CA GLN A 134 9.73 -4.52 2.62
C GLN A 134 9.17 -5.35 3.78
N LYS A 135 9.43 -4.92 5.02
CA LYS A 135 9.07 -5.65 6.24
C LYS A 135 7.81 -5.12 6.92
N ALA A 136 7.23 -4.00 6.49
CA ALA A 136 5.90 -3.62 6.99
C ALA A 136 4.85 -4.55 6.37
N THR A 137 3.90 -5.03 7.18
CA THR A 137 2.92 -6.06 6.77
C THR A 137 1.48 -5.65 7.00
N HIS A 138 1.25 -4.65 7.86
CA HIS A 138 -0.07 -4.12 8.16
C HIS A 138 -0.04 -2.60 8.16
N PHE A 139 -1.16 -2.00 7.80
CA PHE A 139 -1.35 -0.55 7.90
C PHE A 139 -2.82 -0.20 8.08
N GLY A 140 -3.10 0.99 8.60
CA GLY A 140 -4.46 1.53 8.68
C GLY A 140 -4.44 3.04 8.63
N CYS A 141 -5.49 3.65 8.08
CA CYS A 141 -5.48 5.08 7.78
C CYS A 141 -6.79 5.76 8.17
N THR A 142 -6.69 6.96 8.76
CA THR A 142 -7.84 7.82 9.05
C THR A 142 -7.80 9.08 8.19
N GLY A 143 -8.97 9.53 7.73
CA GLY A 143 -9.16 10.76 6.96
C GLY A 143 -9.91 11.83 7.77
N THR A 144 -9.56 13.11 7.61
CA THR A 144 -10.24 14.22 8.27
C THR A 144 -10.54 15.35 7.30
N PRO A 145 -11.82 15.73 7.13
CA PRO A 145 -12.18 16.86 6.29
C PRO A 145 -11.74 18.17 6.95
N LYS A 146 -11.19 19.07 6.14
CA LYS A 146 -10.79 20.43 6.50
C LYS A 146 -11.35 21.42 5.48
N LYS A 147 -11.34 22.71 5.86
CA LYS A 147 -11.64 23.79 4.92
C LYS A 147 -10.53 23.86 3.87
N GLY A 148 -10.91 23.96 2.59
CA GLY A 148 -9.95 24.16 1.51
C GLY A 148 -9.24 25.51 1.62
N THR A 149 -8.07 25.59 1.00
CA THR A 149 -7.26 26.82 0.90
C THR A 149 -7.88 27.84 -0.06
N GLN A 150 -8.75 27.38 -0.97
CA GLN A 150 -9.44 28.21 -1.96
C GLN A 150 -10.96 28.14 -1.84
N ALA A 151 -11.64 29.20 -2.28
CA ALA A 151 -13.11 29.26 -2.26
C ALA A 151 -13.73 28.09 -3.07
N GLY A 152 -14.65 27.38 -2.43
CA GLY A 152 -15.35 26.23 -3.01
C GLY A 152 -14.52 24.94 -3.07
N TYR A 153 -13.30 24.91 -2.52
CA TYR A 153 -12.53 23.69 -2.35
C TYR A 153 -12.75 23.10 -0.95
N ARG A 154 -12.71 21.76 -0.88
CA ARG A 154 -12.60 20.99 0.36
C ARG A 154 -11.15 20.52 0.49
N ARG A 155 -10.68 20.26 1.71
CA ARG A 155 -9.39 19.62 1.95
C ARG A 155 -9.61 18.34 2.71
N MET A 156 -8.83 17.30 2.40
CA MET A 156 -8.78 16.08 3.21
C MET A 156 -7.36 15.89 3.70
N GLU A 157 -7.22 15.62 4.99
CA GLU A 157 -5.95 15.24 5.61
C GLU A 157 -6.02 13.77 6.01
N TRP A 158 -4.99 13.02 5.66
CA TRP A 158 -4.87 11.59 5.93
C TRP A 158 -3.64 11.31 6.76
N ILE A 159 -3.79 10.35 7.66
CA ILE A 159 -2.71 9.76 8.44
C ILE A 159 -2.82 8.25 8.27
N CYS A 160 -1.75 7.62 7.81
CA CYS A 160 -1.60 6.16 7.79
C CYS A 160 -0.56 5.75 8.82
N VAL A 161 -0.88 4.72 9.60
CA VAL A 161 0.00 4.09 10.59
C VAL A 161 0.33 2.69 10.12
N TYR A 162 1.60 2.30 10.26
CA TYR A 162 2.14 1.01 9.80
C TYR A 162 2.68 0.25 11.01
N ASP A 163 2.52 -1.07 10.99
CA ASP A 163 3.03 -1.97 12.03
C ASP A 163 4.52 -1.81 12.29
N LYS A 164 5.31 -1.53 11.24
CA LYS A 164 6.76 -1.44 11.28
C LYS A 164 7.32 -0.19 10.61
N LYS A 165 8.19 0.52 11.34
CA LYS A 165 8.97 1.67 10.85
C LYS A 165 10.34 1.22 10.31
N PRO A 166 10.80 1.72 9.15
CA PRO A 166 12.15 1.45 8.67
C PRO A 166 13.17 2.09 9.62
N GLN A 167 14.25 1.37 9.93
CA GLN A 167 15.32 1.90 10.77
C GLN A 167 16.28 2.78 9.94
N ASP A 168 16.90 3.75 10.58
CA ASP A 168 17.90 4.58 9.91
C ASP A 168 19.15 3.75 9.58
N GLY A 169 19.62 3.88 8.33
CA GLY A 169 20.70 3.06 7.81
C GLY A 169 20.32 1.61 7.45
N GLU A 170 19.07 1.18 7.65
CA GLU A 170 18.64 -0.15 7.20
C GLU A 170 18.69 -0.22 5.67
N SER A 171 19.50 -1.16 5.17
CA SER A 171 19.61 -1.42 3.73
C SER A 171 18.43 -2.23 3.22
N VAL A 172 18.09 -2.02 1.95
CA VAL A 172 17.16 -2.88 1.22
C VAL A 172 17.76 -4.28 1.15
N VAL A 173 16.93 -5.29 1.43
CA VAL A 173 17.33 -6.69 1.29
C VAL A 173 17.05 -7.10 -0.15
N GLU A 174 18.10 -7.43 -0.89
CA GLU A 174 18.01 -7.98 -2.24
C GLU A 174 17.35 -9.37 -2.22
N GLY A 175 16.74 -9.75 -3.34
CA GLY A 175 16.08 -11.03 -3.51
C GLY A 175 15.12 -10.97 -4.70
N ASN A 176 14.22 -11.93 -4.78
CA ASN A 176 13.18 -11.94 -5.81
C ASN A 176 11.81 -11.76 -5.17
N TYR A 177 10.82 -11.35 -5.96
CA TYR A 177 9.42 -11.49 -5.57
C TYR A 177 9.09 -12.97 -5.29
N CYS A 178 8.07 -13.22 -4.48
CA CYS A 178 7.71 -14.59 -4.14
C CYS A 178 6.95 -15.27 -5.29
N THR A 179 7.17 -16.56 -5.47
CA THR A 179 6.37 -17.41 -6.37
C THR A 179 5.65 -18.53 -5.62
N GLU A 180 6.12 -18.84 -4.41
CA GLU A 180 5.55 -19.82 -3.49
C GLU A 180 5.82 -19.41 -2.04
N ASP A 181 5.06 -19.96 -1.09
CA ASP A 181 5.10 -19.57 0.33
C ASP A 181 6.51 -19.58 0.95
N LYS A 182 7.37 -20.51 0.53
CA LYS A 182 8.72 -20.66 1.07
C LYS A 182 9.68 -19.52 0.68
N ASP A 183 9.34 -18.74 -0.35
CA ASP A 183 10.12 -17.57 -0.76
C ASP A 183 9.95 -16.41 0.24
N CYS A 184 8.93 -16.48 1.11
CA CYS A 184 8.63 -15.45 2.09
C CYS A 184 9.41 -15.64 3.40
N THR A 185 10.59 -15.03 3.48
CA THR A 185 11.57 -15.30 4.55
C THR A 185 11.58 -14.34 5.75
N PHE A 186 10.93 -13.17 5.71
CA PHE A 186 11.05 -12.19 6.81
C PHE A 186 10.21 -12.56 8.04
N TYR A 187 9.10 -13.26 7.84
CA TYR A 187 8.18 -13.70 8.89
C TYR A 187 7.86 -15.17 8.75
N LYS A 188 7.75 -15.87 9.89
CA LYS A 188 7.26 -17.25 9.91
C LYS A 188 5.80 -17.31 9.47
N ASP A 189 5.39 -18.46 8.93
CA ASP A 189 4.03 -18.74 8.49
C ASP A 189 3.49 -17.72 7.47
N SER A 190 4.38 -17.19 6.63
CA SER A 190 4.00 -16.36 5.50
C SER A 190 3.43 -17.20 4.36
N PHE A 191 2.67 -16.58 3.48
CA PHE A 191 2.23 -17.17 2.22
C PHE A 191 2.44 -16.18 1.07
N CYS A 192 2.53 -16.70 -0.15
CA CYS A 192 2.73 -15.89 -1.35
C CYS A 192 1.43 -15.80 -2.14
N GLU A 193 0.98 -14.57 -2.43
CA GLU A 193 -0.18 -14.32 -3.28
C GLU A 193 0.06 -13.04 -4.09
N TRP A 194 -0.24 -13.08 -5.40
CA TRP A 194 0.01 -11.96 -6.33
C TRP A 194 1.45 -11.42 -6.27
N ASP A 195 2.42 -12.32 -6.14
CA ASP A 195 3.85 -12.00 -6.07
C ASP A 195 4.25 -11.13 -4.85
N LEU A 196 3.38 -11.07 -3.85
CA LEU A 196 3.59 -10.41 -2.57
C LEU A 196 3.48 -11.41 -1.43
N CYS A 197 4.36 -11.25 -0.44
CA CYS A 197 4.30 -12.03 0.78
C CYS A 197 3.25 -11.47 1.75
N TYR A 198 2.47 -12.33 2.37
CA TYR A 198 1.51 -11.98 3.42
C TYR A 198 1.91 -12.66 4.72
N ALA A 199 2.03 -11.90 5.80
CA ALA A 199 2.31 -12.45 7.11
C ALA A 199 0.99 -12.78 7.83
N ARG A 200 0.81 -14.03 8.28
CA ARG A 200 -0.43 -14.43 8.96
C ARG A 200 -0.61 -13.75 10.31
N HIS A 201 0.46 -13.55 11.10
CA HIS A 201 0.38 -13.17 12.53
C HIS A 201 1.43 -12.11 12.92
N ALA A 202 1.80 -11.20 12.02
CA ALA A 202 2.77 -10.14 12.33
C ALA A 202 2.14 -9.02 13.19
N ARG A 203 1.70 -9.35 14.40
CA ARG A 203 1.40 -8.37 15.46
C ARG A 203 2.52 -8.48 16.49
N SER A 204 3.55 -7.65 16.33
CA SER A 204 4.56 -7.40 17.37
C SER A 204 4.23 -6.13 18.15
#